data_AF-A0A9E3P079-F1
#
_entry.id   AF-A0A9E3P079-F1
#
_cell.length_a   1.000
_cell.length_b   1.000
_cell.length_c   1.000
_cell.angle_alpha   90.00
_cell.angle_beta   90.00
_cell.angle_gamma   90.00
#
_symmetry.space_group_name_H-M   'P 1'
#
loop_
_entity.id
_entity.type
_entity.pdbx_description
1 polymer ?
#
loop_
_entity_poly.entity_id
_entity_poly.type
_entity_poly.pdbx_seq_one_letter_code
_entity_poly.pdbx_strand_id
1 'polypeptide(L)'
;MILVSKTYWGGMPFWFRRPPDGARVESLALRTHDFRQVRANLWAAEAAKKPRVGVVIIHPRVDFTHHYAVPRLVAAGFAVLAANTRHVHNDTFGEHEEMVLDVDACVRHLKEKRGVDKVVLLGNCGGGSLVALYQAQATAAPNARIASSPGGSPTRFDSAPMIRADAMIYVAAHRGQGKVMLDCIDPAVTDEADALASDPALDMYRPENGFREPPAWSAYDDAYVARHRAGQLARVERLDAMARAHVAAKSEATRASDAEGFAARPESERRDVLRRRAHEPVMVIHRTMANPAFVDRRLRVGADDPTEHDYGSLLSERPDLMNYAALGLARTVTPRAWLSTWSALSSNADLAANVARIVEPTLVVHAARDREVYLGRDVTPVFEACASPDKRLVTIDGARHYFEPEPGERDAPHVEALMDAIVPWIEERLA
;
A
#
# COMPACT_ATOMS: atom_id res chain seq x y z
N MET A 1 6.71 28.49 2.28
CA MET A 1 7.50 27.35 2.79
C MET A 1 7.03 26.11 2.06
N ILE A 2 7.93 25.35 1.43
CA ILE A 2 7.55 24.06 0.81
C ILE A 2 7.36 23.08 1.96
N LEU A 3 6.12 22.65 2.20
CA LEU A 3 5.83 21.69 3.27
C LEU A 3 6.27 20.28 2.89
N VAL A 4 6.43 19.99 1.61
CA VAL A 4 6.71 18.63 1.18
C VAL A 4 8.21 18.34 1.20
N SER A 5 8.59 17.14 1.64
CA SER A 5 9.98 16.69 1.71
C SER A 5 10.68 16.85 0.36
N LYS A 6 11.94 17.30 0.39
CA LYS A 6 12.78 17.39 -0.82
C LYS A 6 12.96 16.02 -1.49
N THR A 7 12.95 14.95 -0.71
CA THR A 7 13.07 13.57 -1.22
C THR A 7 11.80 13.09 -1.93
N TYR A 8 10.64 13.63 -1.57
CA TYR A 8 9.36 13.23 -2.17
C TYR A 8 9.12 13.90 -3.54
N TRP A 9 9.66 15.11 -3.78
CA TRP A 9 9.48 15.88 -5.03
C TRP A 9 10.73 16.10 -5.88
N GLY A 10 11.89 15.52 -5.53
CA GLY A 10 13.11 15.56 -6.35
C GLY A 10 13.02 14.82 -7.70
N GLY A 11 11.82 14.68 -8.27
CA GLY A 11 11.44 13.76 -9.35
C GLY A 11 10.53 12.64 -8.82
N MET A 12 10.29 11.61 -9.64
CA MET A 12 9.68 10.36 -9.17
C MET A 12 10.78 9.48 -8.57
N PRO A 13 10.96 9.40 -7.24
CA PRO A 13 12.11 8.73 -6.62
C PRO A 13 12.14 7.22 -6.93
N PHE A 14 10.99 6.65 -7.25
CA PHE A 14 10.82 5.25 -7.63
C PHE A 14 11.01 4.98 -9.12
N TRP A 15 11.29 5.98 -9.97
CA TRP A 15 11.54 5.78 -11.40
C TRP A 15 13.03 5.60 -11.70
N PHE A 16 13.36 4.70 -12.63
CA PHE A 16 14.70 4.68 -13.20
C PHE A 16 14.99 6.01 -13.90
N ARG A 17 16.26 6.43 -13.87
CA ARG A 17 16.70 7.68 -14.53
C ARG A 17 17.12 7.47 -15.98
N ARG A 18 17.50 6.23 -16.33
CA ARG A 18 17.85 5.82 -17.69
C ARG A 18 17.16 4.50 -18.00
N PRO A 19 16.55 4.37 -19.19
CA PRO A 19 16.00 3.09 -19.61
C PRO A 19 17.14 2.05 -19.73
N PRO A 20 16.85 0.75 -19.55
CA PRO A 20 17.84 -0.29 -19.76
C PRO A 20 18.35 -0.31 -21.19
N ASP A 21 19.67 -0.44 -21.36
CA ASP A 21 20.29 -0.58 -22.66
C ASP A 21 19.84 -1.87 -23.36
N GLY A 22 19.54 -1.78 -24.66
CA GLY A 22 19.11 -2.93 -25.46
C GLY A 22 17.79 -3.55 -24.98
N ALA A 23 16.92 -2.78 -24.35
CA ALA A 23 15.59 -3.23 -23.93
C ALA A 23 14.50 -2.84 -24.92
N ARG A 24 13.56 -3.76 -25.13
CA ARG A 24 12.27 -3.46 -25.75
C ARG A 24 11.22 -3.19 -24.68
N VAL A 25 10.31 -2.26 -24.96
CA VAL A 25 9.13 -1.98 -24.14
C VAL A 25 7.85 -2.11 -24.97
N GLU A 26 6.88 -2.83 -24.43
CA GLU A 26 5.54 -2.95 -25.01
C GLU A 26 4.51 -2.37 -24.03
N SER A 27 3.76 -1.36 -24.47
CA SER A 27 2.64 -0.80 -23.71
C SER A 27 1.40 -1.66 -23.89
N LEU A 28 0.83 -2.12 -22.78
CA LEU A 28 -0.26 -3.09 -22.73
C LEU A 28 -1.53 -2.51 -22.11
N ALA A 29 -2.67 -3.03 -22.56
CA ALA A 29 -3.95 -2.92 -21.88
C ALA A 29 -4.38 -4.33 -21.47
N LEU A 30 -4.32 -4.64 -20.17
CA LEU A 30 -4.67 -5.96 -19.64
C LEU A 30 -6.12 -5.93 -19.18
N ARG A 31 -6.88 -6.96 -19.55
CA ARG A 31 -8.27 -7.11 -19.14
C ARG A 31 -8.36 -7.98 -17.89
N THR A 32 -9.00 -7.48 -16.85
CA THR A 32 -9.22 -8.21 -15.60
C THR A 32 -10.43 -9.13 -15.67
N HIS A 33 -10.56 -10.05 -14.70
CA HIS A 33 -11.68 -10.99 -14.61
C HIS A 33 -13.05 -10.29 -14.53
N ASP A 34 -13.11 -9.12 -13.87
CA ASP A 34 -14.30 -8.28 -13.78
C ASP A 34 -14.46 -7.28 -14.94
N PHE A 35 -13.72 -7.51 -16.03
CA PHE A 35 -13.79 -6.77 -17.29
C PHE A 35 -13.30 -5.31 -17.26
N ARG A 36 -12.54 -4.92 -16.23
CA ARG A 36 -11.80 -3.65 -16.24
C ARG A 36 -10.54 -3.77 -17.10
N GLN A 37 -9.96 -2.63 -17.42
CA GLN A 37 -8.68 -2.55 -18.14
C GLN A 37 -7.66 -1.84 -17.28
N VAL A 38 -6.46 -2.40 -17.21
CA VAL A 38 -5.31 -1.79 -16.53
C VAL A 38 -4.15 -1.62 -17.51
N ARG A 39 -3.30 -0.62 -17.25
CA ARG A 39 -2.16 -0.28 -18.10
C ARG A 39 -0.89 -0.88 -17.51
N ALA A 40 -0.04 -1.43 -18.37
CA ALA A 40 1.25 -1.97 -17.98
C ALA A 40 2.29 -1.78 -19.08
N ASN A 41 3.55 -1.69 -18.70
CA ASN A 41 4.69 -1.77 -19.59
C ASN A 41 5.38 -3.12 -19.39
N LEU A 42 5.51 -3.90 -20.47
CA LEU A 42 6.32 -5.10 -20.49
C LEU A 42 7.71 -4.77 -21.03
N TRP A 43 8.69 -4.83 -20.15
CA TRP A 43 10.10 -4.63 -20.43
C TRP A 43 10.80 -5.98 -20.59
N ALA A 44 11.68 -6.11 -21.59
CA ALA A 44 12.53 -7.29 -21.75
C ALA A 44 13.77 -6.92 -22.59
N ALA A 45 14.86 -7.67 -22.43
CA ALA A 45 16.04 -7.49 -23.28
C ALA A 45 15.72 -7.90 -24.72
N GLU A 46 16.20 -7.14 -25.71
CA GLU A 46 16.05 -7.46 -27.13
C GLU A 46 16.66 -8.83 -27.46
N ALA A 47 17.81 -9.13 -26.86
CA ALA A 47 18.49 -10.42 -26.99
C ALA A 47 17.69 -11.58 -26.36
N ALA A 48 16.89 -11.32 -25.31
CA ALA A 48 16.07 -12.32 -24.65
C ALA A 48 14.74 -12.53 -25.40
N LYS A 49 14.77 -13.40 -26.42
CA LYS A 49 13.59 -13.69 -27.24
C LYS A 49 12.46 -14.39 -26.47
N LYS A 50 12.79 -15.18 -25.44
CA LYS A 50 11.83 -15.90 -24.57
C LYS A 50 12.34 -15.97 -23.11
N PRO A 51 12.10 -14.93 -22.31
CA PRO A 51 12.45 -14.95 -20.89
C PRO A 51 11.70 -16.08 -20.16
N ARG A 52 12.41 -16.89 -19.36
CA ARG A 52 11.81 -17.97 -18.56
C ARG A 52 11.20 -17.46 -17.26
N VAL A 53 11.77 -16.40 -16.69
CA VAL A 53 11.27 -15.75 -15.48
C VAL A 53 10.67 -14.40 -15.85
N GLY A 54 9.47 -14.13 -15.34
CA GLY A 54 8.80 -12.83 -15.40
C GLY A 54 8.64 -12.23 -13.99
N VAL A 55 8.79 -10.93 -13.86
CA VAL A 55 8.61 -10.19 -12.60
C VAL A 55 7.45 -9.22 -12.77
N VAL A 56 6.44 -9.29 -11.89
CA VAL A 56 5.39 -8.28 -11.82
C VAL A 56 5.76 -7.25 -10.76
N ILE A 57 5.71 -5.97 -11.14
CA ILE A 57 5.89 -4.84 -10.24
C ILE A 57 4.63 -3.99 -10.31
N ILE A 58 3.96 -3.79 -9.17
CA ILE A 58 2.68 -3.08 -9.10
C ILE A 58 2.49 -2.41 -7.74
N HIS A 59 1.95 -1.18 -7.75
CA HIS A 59 1.63 -0.43 -6.54
C HIS A 59 0.14 -0.04 -6.52
N PRO A 60 -0.53 -0.06 -5.36
CA PRO A 60 -1.94 0.32 -5.23
C PRO A 60 -2.29 1.69 -5.79
N ARG A 61 -1.37 2.66 -5.70
CA ARG A 61 -1.64 4.09 -5.98
C ARG A 61 -0.60 4.82 -6.81
N VAL A 62 0.57 4.26 -7.01
CA VAL A 62 1.72 4.98 -7.59
C VAL A 62 2.02 4.38 -8.95
N ASP A 63 2.42 5.23 -9.89
CA ASP A 63 2.82 4.78 -11.22
C ASP A 63 4.17 4.05 -11.17
N PHE A 64 4.12 2.73 -11.23
CA PHE A 64 5.31 1.86 -11.20
C PHE A 64 5.72 1.36 -12.58
N THR A 65 5.13 1.87 -13.66
CA THR A 65 5.47 1.44 -15.04
C THR A 65 6.94 1.67 -15.44
N HIS A 66 7.65 2.53 -14.70
CA HIS A 66 9.07 2.87 -14.87
C HIS A 66 9.91 2.60 -13.61
N HIS A 67 9.50 1.63 -12.77
CA HIS A 67 10.14 1.34 -11.48
C HIS A 67 11.67 1.15 -11.57
N TYR A 68 12.44 1.64 -10.60
CA TYR A 68 13.92 1.61 -10.59
C TYR A 68 14.52 0.21 -10.69
N ALA A 69 13.77 -0.84 -10.34
CA ALA A 69 14.25 -2.22 -10.44
C ALA A 69 14.29 -2.75 -11.89
N VAL A 70 13.53 -2.14 -12.80
CA VAL A 70 13.39 -2.60 -14.19
C VAL A 70 14.75 -2.77 -14.89
N PRO A 71 15.69 -1.81 -14.86
CA PRO A 71 16.92 -1.93 -15.65
C PRO A 71 17.78 -3.14 -15.29
N ARG A 72 18.04 -3.38 -14.00
CA ARG A 72 18.87 -4.50 -13.54
C ARG A 72 18.18 -5.86 -13.73
N LEU A 73 16.85 -5.93 -13.55
CA LEU A 73 16.09 -7.16 -13.84
C LEU A 73 16.11 -7.51 -15.33
N VAL A 74 15.95 -6.51 -16.20
CA VAL A 74 16.02 -6.71 -17.66
C VAL A 74 17.44 -7.10 -18.09
N ALA A 75 18.47 -6.48 -17.53
CA ALA A 75 19.87 -6.83 -17.79
C ALA A 75 20.19 -8.27 -17.39
N ALA A 76 19.57 -8.79 -16.33
CA ALA A 76 19.65 -10.20 -15.93
C ALA A 76 18.83 -11.16 -16.82
N GLY A 77 18.17 -10.66 -17.87
CA GLY A 77 17.42 -11.47 -18.83
C GLY A 77 15.98 -11.77 -18.42
N PHE A 78 15.47 -11.17 -17.33
CA PHE A 78 14.08 -11.34 -16.91
C PHE A 78 13.13 -10.47 -17.74
N ALA A 79 11.89 -10.96 -17.94
CA ALA A 79 10.79 -10.09 -18.37
C ALA A 79 10.26 -9.32 -17.16
N VAL A 80 9.97 -8.02 -17.30
CA VAL A 80 9.38 -7.23 -16.20
C VAL A 80 8.08 -6.62 -16.68
N LEU A 81 6.97 -7.04 -16.07
CA LEU A 81 5.65 -6.45 -16.28
C LEU A 81 5.39 -5.42 -15.18
N ALA A 82 5.69 -4.16 -15.47
CA ALA A 82 5.52 -3.04 -14.58
C ALA A 82 4.14 -2.41 -14.82
N ALA A 83 3.23 -2.55 -13.86
CA ALA A 83 1.80 -2.28 -14.04
C ALA A 83 1.26 -1.23 -13.08
N ASN A 84 0.22 -0.51 -13.54
CA ASN A 84 -0.62 0.32 -12.71
C ASN A 84 -1.88 -0.45 -12.32
N THR A 85 -2.38 -0.21 -11.12
CA THR A 85 -3.75 -0.63 -10.79
C THR A 85 -4.76 0.27 -11.49
N ARG A 86 -6.02 -0.14 -11.50
CA ARG A 86 -7.15 0.69 -11.95
C ARG A 86 -7.36 1.98 -11.11
N HIS A 87 -6.65 2.10 -9.98
CA HIS A 87 -6.80 3.16 -8.97
C HIS A 87 -5.52 3.99 -8.79
N VAL A 88 -4.62 4.02 -9.77
CA VAL A 88 -3.44 4.91 -9.74
C VAL A 88 -3.86 6.36 -9.47
N HIS A 89 -3.22 7.00 -8.49
CA HIS A 89 -3.52 8.34 -7.98
C HIS A 89 -4.97 8.58 -7.52
N ASN A 90 -5.72 7.51 -7.18
CA ASN A 90 -7.11 7.62 -6.76
C ASN A 90 -7.39 6.81 -5.49
N ASP A 91 -7.43 7.51 -4.35
CA ASP A 91 -7.87 6.92 -3.09
C ASP A 91 -9.39 6.82 -2.97
N THR A 92 -10.12 7.69 -3.67
CA THR A 92 -11.57 7.89 -3.46
C THR A 92 -12.36 6.60 -3.59
N PHE A 93 -12.05 5.79 -4.59
CA PHE A 93 -12.80 4.57 -4.90
C PHE A 93 -11.96 3.30 -4.74
N GLY A 94 -10.74 3.42 -4.21
CA GLY A 94 -9.78 2.32 -4.22
C GLY A 94 -10.08 1.23 -3.19
N GLU A 95 -10.79 0.17 -3.58
CA GLU A 95 -10.92 -1.08 -2.83
C GLU A 95 -9.78 -2.06 -3.18
N HIS A 96 -9.04 -2.56 -2.18
CA HIS A 96 -7.92 -3.49 -2.38
C HIS A 96 -8.33 -4.78 -3.09
N GLU A 97 -9.53 -5.30 -2.81
CA GLU A 97 -10.03 -6.52 -3.44
C GLU A 97 -10.17 -6.38 -4.96
N GLU A 98 -10.46 -5.19 -5.48
CA GLU A 98 -10.48 -4.95 -6.92
C GLU A 98 -9.06 -4.99 -7.53
N MET A 99 -8.07 -4.45 -6.81
CA MET A 99 -6.69 -4.39 -7.25
C MET A 99 -6.03 -5.77 -7.28
N VAL A 100 -6.50 -6.70 -6.44
CA VAL A 100 -6.09 -8.11 -6.49
C VAL A 100 -6.40 -8.72 -7.86
N LEU A 101 -7.52 -8.36 -8.50
CA LEU A 101 -7.82 -8.79 -9.87
C LEU A 101 -6.91 -8.15 -10.93
N ASP A 102 -6.34 -6.97 -10.62
CA ASP A 102 -5.36 -6.32 -11.48
C ASP A 102 -4.01 -7.07 -11.44
N VAL A 103 -3.59 -7.50 -10.24
CA VAL A 103 -2.41 -8.38 -10.07
C VAL A 103 -2.62 -9.69 -10.83
N ASP A 104 -3.83 -10.27 -10.73
CA ASP A 104 -4.17 -11.50 -11.44
C ASP A 104 -3.99 -11.38 -12.96
N ALA A 105 -4.51 -10.29 -13.54
CA ALA A 105 -4.37 -10.02 -14.97
C ALA A 105 -2.89 -9.94 -15.39
N CYS A 106 -2.03 -9.39 -14.54
CA CYS A 106 -0.59 -9.32 -14.79
C CYS A 106 0.06 -10.70 -14.80
N VAL A 107 -0.21 -11.52 -13.78
CA VAL A 107 0.36 -12.88 -13.66
C VAL A 107 -0.12 -13.77 -14.82
N ARG A 108 -1.42 -13.74 -15.11
CA ARG A 108 -2.01 -14.49 -16.23
C ARG A 108 -1.44 -14.06 -17.57
N HIS A 109 -1.23 -12.75 -17.80
CA HIS A 109 -0.63 -12.28 -19.04
C HIS A 109 0.77 -12.85 -19.23
N LEU A 110 1.61 -12.83 -18.19
CA LEU A 110 2.95 -13.40 -18.24
C LEU A 110 2.89 -14.92 -18.52
N LYS A 111 2.10 -15.69 -17.76
CA LYS A 111 2.03 -17.16 -17.88
C LYS A 111 1.37 -17.60 -19.20
N GLU A 112 0.21 -17.05 -19.54
CA GLU A 112 -0.65 -17.57 -20.62
C GLU A 112 -0.39 -16.90 -21.98
N LYS A 113 0.05 -15.63 -22.00
CA LYS A 113 0.25 -14.87 -23.26
C LYS A 113 1.71 -14.69 -23.63
N ARG A 114 2.60 -14.60 -22.65
CA ARG A 114 4.05 -14.51 -22.89
C ARG A 114 4.75 -15.86 -22.72
N GLY A 115 4.12 -16.82 -22.05
CA GLY A 115 4.66 -18.17 -21.88
C GLY A 115 5.90 -18.19 -20.99
N VAL A 116 5.96 -17.32 -19.97
CA VAL A 116 7.04 -17.41 -18.97
C VAL A 116 6.81 -18.63 -18.07
N ASP A 117 7.88 -19.33 -17.72
CA ASP A 117 7.84 -20.53 -16.88
C ASP A 117 7.56 -20.18 -15.42
N LYS A 118 8.19 -19.09 -14.93
CA LYS A 118 8.19 -18.67 -13.53
C LYS A 118 7.78 -17.21 -13.38
N VAL A 119 6.98 -16.89 -12.36
CA VAL A 119 6.58 -15.52 -12.04
C VAL A 119 6.98 -15.13 -10.63
N VAL A 120 7.62 -13.97 -10.50
CA VAL A 120 7.95 -13.32 -9.22
C VAL A 120 7.02 -12.14 -9.01
N LEU A 121 6.45 -11.99 -7.81
CA LEU A 121 5.73 -10.78 -7.41
C LEU A 121 6.65 -9.91 -6.56
N LEU A 122 6.95 -8.71 -7.04
CA LEU A 122 7.74 -7.72 -6.31
C LEU A 122 6.82 -6.58 -5.83
N GLY A 123 6.64 -6.50 -4.52
CA GLY A 123 5.87 -5.44 -3.86
C GLY A 123 6.77 -4.46 -3.11
N ASN A 124 6.90 -3.23 -3.61
CA ASN A 124 7.55 -2.14 -2.87
C ASN A 124 6.49 -1.30 -2.13
N CYS A 125 6.74 -0.89 -0.88
CA CYS A 125 5.82 -0.08 -0.07
C CYS A 125 4.44 -0.75 0.06
N GLY A 126 3.35 -0.08 -0.29
CA GLY A 126 2.00 -0.64 -0.32
C GLY A 126 1.78 -1.70 -1.40
N GLY A 127 2.71 -1.84 -2.35
CA GLY A 127 2.75 -2.98 -3.26
C GLY A 127 2.91 -4.30 -2.50
N GLY A 128 3.60 -4.31 -1.36
CA GLY A 128 3.82 -5.52 -0.55
C GLY A 128 2.52 -6.13 -0.03
N SER A 129 1.68 -5.33 0.65
CA SER A 129 0.37 -5.80 1.14
C SER A 129 -0.55 -6.25 0.01
N LEU A 130 -0.52 -5.55 -1.13
CA LEU A 130 -1.31 -5.91 -2.31
C LEU A 130 -0.91 -7.27 -2.90
N VAL A 131 0.37 -7.49 -3.19
CA VAL A 131 0.82 -8.75 -3.80
C VAL A 131 0.74 -9.92 -2.82
N ALA A 132 0.91 -9.67 -1.51
CA ALA A 132 0.71 -10.68 -0.48
C ALA A 132 -0.76 -11.11 -0.38
N LEU A 133 -1.70 -10.15 -0.41
CA LEU A 133 -3.13 -10.47 -0.44
C LEU A 133 -3.47 -11.28 -1.69
N TYR A 134 -2.99 -10.87 -2.87
CA TYR A 134 -3.17 -11.64 -4.09
C TYR A 134 -2.65 -13.08 -3.96
N GLN A 135 -1.39 -13.25 -3.54
CA GLN A 135 -0.78 -14.58 -3.42
C GLN A 135 -1.56 -15.46 -2.44
N ALA A 136 -2.00 -14.92 -1.30
CA ALA A 136 -2.80 -15.67 -0.33
C ALA A 136 -4.15 -16.12 -0.91
N GLN A 137 -4.80 -15.31 -1.76
CA GLN A 137 -6.04 -15.71 -2.45
C GLN A 137 -5.77 -16.71 -3.59
N ALA A 138 -4.70 -16.52 -4.35
CA ALA A 138 -4.32 -17.40 -5.45
C ALA A 138 -3.95 -18.81 -4.96
N THR A 139 -3.35 -18.93 -3.77
CA THR A 139 -3.01 -20.21 -3.13
C THR A 139 -4.22 -20.91 -2.51
N ALA A 140 -5.24 -20.16 -2.08
CA ALA A 140 -6.45 -20.74 -1.50
C ALA A 140 -7.33 -21.44 -2.56
N ALA A 141 -8.02 -22.51 -2.14
CA ALA A 141 -9.08 -23.13 -2.94
C ALA A 141 -10.17 -22.09 -3.27
N PRO A 142 -10.77 -22.12 -4.47
CA PRO A 142 -11.69 -21.06 -4.90
C PRO A 142 -12.83 -20.76 -3.93
N ASN A 143 -13.43 -21.78 -3.31
CA ASN A 143 -14.51 -21.64 -2.32
C ASN A 143 -14.05 -21.13 -0.94
N ALA A 144 -12.74 -21.09 -0.68
CA ALA A 144 -12.15 -20.59 0.56
C ALA A 144 -11.59 -19.17 0.42
N ARG A 145 -11.67 -18.57 -0.78
CA ARG A 145 -11.26 -17.19 -1.03
C ARG A 145 -12.26 -16.20 -0.42
N ILE A 146 -11.80 -15.00 -0.13
CA ILE A 146 -12.61 -13.91 0.44
C ILE A 146 -13.77 -13.63 -0.52
N ALA A 147 -15.01 -13.86 -0.09
CA ALA A 147 -16.19 -13.72 -0.94
C ALA A 147 -16.64 -12.26 -1.16
N SER A 148 -16.47 -11.42 -0.12
CA SER A 148 -16.87 -10.02 -0.12
C SER A 148 -15.81 -9.12 0.50
N SER A 149 -15.63 -7.92 -0.03
CA SER A 149 -14.80 -6.88 0.58
C SER A 149 -15.37 -6.47 1.95
N PRO A 150 -14.58 -5.82 2.82
CA PRO A 150 -15.08 -5.27 4.09
C PRO A 150 -16.22 -4.26 3.90
N GLY A 151 -16.28 -3.63 2.73
CA GLY A 151 -17.38 -2.75 2.29
C GLY A 151 -18.62 -3.49 1.74
N GLY A 152 -18.59 -4.82 1.69
CA GLY A 152 -19.69 -5.67 1.23
C GLY A 152 -19.75 -5.94 -0.28
N SER A 153 -18.80 -5.43 -1.07
CA SER A 153 -18.76 -5.68 -2.52
C SER A 153 -18.33 -7.13 -2.79
N PRO A 154 -18.99 -7.89 -3.68
CA PRO A 154 -18.53 -9.23 -4.03
C PRO A 154 -17.18 -9.16 -4.76
N THR A 155 -16.20 -9.94 -4.32
CA THR A 155 -14.82 -9.94 -4.87
C THR A 155 -14.71 -10.72 -6.18
N ARG A 156 -15.58 -11.72 -6.36
CA ARG A 156 -15.55 -12.71 -7.47
C ARG A 156 -14.30 -13.58 -7.50
N PHE A 157 -13.58 -13.69 -6.38
CA PHE A 157 -12.35 -14.49 -6.30
C PHE A 157 -12.59 -16.00 -6.47
N ASP A 158 -13.79 -16.47 -6.15
CA ASP A 158 -14.26 -17.85 -6.33
C ASP A 158 -14.28 -18.30 -7.79
N SER A 159 -14.52 -17.37 -8.72
CA SER A 159 -14.55 -17.63 -10.16
C SER A 159 -13.33 -17.11 -10.90
N ALA A 160 -12.51 -16.28 -10.26
CA ALA A 160 -11.30 -15.74 -10.84
C ALA A 160 -10.26 -16.87 -11.07
N PRO A 161 -9.72 -17.01 -12.29
CA PRO A 161 -8.75 -18.05 -12.64
C PRO A 161 -7.34 -17.68 -12.17
N MET A 162 -7.21 -17.47 -10.85
CA MET A 162 -5.99 -16.99 -10.20
C MET A 162 -4.84 -18.00 -10.29
N ILE A 163 -3.68 -17.54 -10.73
CA ILE A 163 -2.46 -18.35 -10.85
C ILE A 163 -1.47 -17.92 -9.77
N ARG A 164 -1.08 -18.84 -8.88
CA ARG A 164 -0.03 -18.57 -7.89
C ARG A 164 1.27 -18.12 -8.55
N ALA A 165 1.94 -17.15 -7.95
CA ALA A 165 3.32 -16.84 -8.29
C ALA A 165 4.27 -17.93 -7.74
N ASP A 166 5.50 -17.92 -8.24
CA ASP A 166 6.56 -18.88 -7.87
C ASP A 166 7.47 -18.34 -6.75
N ALA A 167 7.55 -17.02 -6.56
CA ALA A 167 8.33 -16.38 -5.50
C ALA A 167 7.83 -14.97 -5.17
N MET A 168 8.15 -14.50 -3.96
CA MET A 168 7.74 -13.20 -3.44
C MET A 168 8.95 -12.34 -3.07
N ILE A 169 8.90 -11.04 -3.40
CA ILE A 169 9.91 -10.06 -2.99
C ILE A 169 9.19 -8.84 -2.39
N TYR A 170 9.53 -8.48 -1.16
CA TYR A 170 8.99 -7.33 -0.44
C TYR A 170 10.10 -6.31 -0.21
N VAL A 171 9.94 -5.09 -0.73
CA VAL A 171 10.98 -4.04 -0.67
C VAL A 171 10.45 -2.84 0.08
N ALA A 172 11.04 -2.47 1.21
CA ALA A 172 10.54 -1.37 2.06
C ALA A 172 9.00 -1.43 2.25
N ALA A 173 8.47 -2.64 2.44
CA ALA A 173 7.03 -2.87 2.50
C ALA A 173 6.51 -2.56 3.91
N HIS A 174 5.50 -1.70 4.01
CA HIS A 174 4.81 -1.42 5.25
C HIS A 174 3.80 -2.52 5.60
N ARG A 175 3.32 -2.58 6.84
CA ARG A 175 2.38 -3.60 7.34
C ARG A 175 1.00 -3.61 6.64
N GLY A 176 0.66 -2.54 5.93
CA GLY A 176 -0.58 -2.37 5.19
C GLY A 176 -1.09 -0.94 5.36
N GLN A 177 -1.84 -0.42 4.38
CA GLN A 177 -2.30 0.96 4.37
C GLN A 177 -3.17 1.29 5.59
N GLY A 178 -3.99 0.33 6.03
CA GLY A 178 -4.75 0.46 7.27
C GLY A 178 -3.85 0.61 8.50
N LYS A 179 -2.77 -0.16 8.59
CA LYS A 179 -1.82 -0.06 9.73
C LYS A 179 -1.05 1.26 9.70
N VAL A 180 -0.62 1.71 8.53
CA VAL A 180 -0.01 3.05 8.36
C VAL A 180 -0.98 4.14 8.81
N MET A 181 -2.24 4.07 8.36
CA MET A 181 -3.28 5.02 8.77
C MET A 181 -3.49 5.04 10.29
N LEU A 182 -3.55 3.88 10.96
CA LEU A 182 -3.65 3.82 12.41
C LEU A 182 -2.47 4.48 13.11
N ASP A 183 -1.26 4.32 12.57
CA ASP A 183 -0.05 4.89 13.16
C ASP A 183 0.02 6.42 12.98
N CYS A 184 -0.63 6.98 11.96
CA CYS A 184 -0.49 8.39 11.57
C CYS A 184 -1.77 9.23 11.60
N ILE A 185 -2.94 8.64 11.85
CA ILE A 185 -4.19 9.39 12.00
C ILE A 185 -4.11 10.24 13.27
N ASP A 186 -4.52 11.50 13.19
CA ASP A 186 -4.45 12.40 14.34
C ASP A 186 -5.61 12.16 15.30
N PRO A 187 -5.35 11.66 16.51
CA PRO A 187 -6.41 11.36 17.47
C PRO A 187 -7.04 12.62 18.06
N ALA A 188 -6.39 13.79 17.92
CA ALA A 188 -6.89 15.04 18.47
C ALA A 188 -8.07 15.60 17.69
N VAL A 189 -8.39 15.11 16.48
CA VAL A 189 -9.60 15.54 15.76
C VAL A 189 -10.85 15.09 16.51
N THR A 190 -11.63 16.06 16.99
CA THR A 190 -12.85 15.82 17.75
C THR A 190 -14.12 15.85 16.90
N ASP A 191 -14.07 16.52 15.75
CA ASP A 191 -15.17 16.62 14.79
C ASP A 191 -14.66 16.36 13.37
N GLU A 192 -15.22 15.37 12.68
CA GLU A 192 -14.82 15.04 11.30
C GLU A 192 -15.36 16.06 10.28
N ALA A 193 -16.29 16.94 10.67
CA ALA A 193 -16.77 18.05 9.85
C ALA A 193 -15.97 19.36 10.03
N ASP A 194 -15.12 19.43 11.05
CA ASP A 194 -14.22 20.57 11.31
C ASP A 194 -12.80 20.10 11.62
N ALA A 195 -11.93 20.17 10.61
CA ALA A 195 -10.53 19.77 10.72
C ALA A 195 -9.72 20.56 11.76
N LEU A 196 -10.19 21.75 12.17
CA LEU A 196 -9.54 22.60 13.17
C LEU A 196 -10.01 22.29 14.60
N ALA A 197 -11.14 21.62 14.77
CA ALA A 197 -11.60 21.16 16.07
C ALA A 197 -10.62 20.12 16.63
N SER A 198 -10.00 20.44 17.78
CA SER A 198 -8.87 19.68 18.31
C SER A 198 -8.93 19.53 19.83
N ASP A 199 -8.67 18.32 20.32
CA ASP A 199 -8.41 18.03 21.74
C ASP A 199 -6.94 18.32 22.08
N PRO A 200 -6.64 19.34 22.91
CA PRO A 200 -5.26 19.67 23.29
C PRO A 200 -4.53 18.55 24.03
N ALA A 201 -5.25 17.65 24.72
CA ALA A 201 -4.63 16.56 25.50
C ALA A 201 -4.13 15.40 24.61
N LEU A 202 -4.58 15.34 23.35
CA LEU A 202 -4.20 14.33 22.36
C LEU A 202 -3.34 14.90 21.22
N ASP A 203 -3.29 16.23 21.08
CA ASP A 203 -2.51 16.91 20.04
C ASP A 203 -1.00 16.77 20.29
N MET A 204 -0.35 15.89 19.54
CA MET A 204 1.08 15.60 19.69
C MET A 204 1.99 16.76 19.28
N TYR A 205 1.46 17.78 18.62
CA TYR A 205 2.22 18.95 18.17
C TYR A 205 2.18 20.10 19.18
N ARG A 206 1.69 19.85 20.40
CA ARG A 206 1.71 20.78 21.52
C ARG A 206 2.95 20.62 22.39
N PRO A 207 3.66 21.72 22.73
CA PRO A 207 4.82 21.66 23.63
C PRO A 207 4.49 21.05 25.00
N GLU A 208 3.26 21.25 25.48
CA GLU A 208 2.79 20.69 26.76
C GLU A 208 2.77 19.16 26.77
N ASN A 209 2.66 18.55 25.59
CA ASN A 209 2.68 17.11 25.42
C ASN A 209 4.09 16.56 25.12
N GLY A 210 5.11 17.41 25.01
CA GLY A 210 6.50 17.01 24.73
C GLY A 210 7.02 17.37 23.35
N PHE A 211 6.22 18.04 22.51
CA PHE A 211 6.65 18.50 21.19
C PHE A 211 7.76 19.55 21.28
N ARG A 212 8.73 19.44 20.36
CA ARG A 212 9.77 20.44 20.13
C ARG A 212 9.70 20.89 18.68
N GLU A 213 9.96 22.18 18.44
CA GLU A 213 9.87 22.73 17.09
C GLU A 213 10.89 22.04 16.17
N PRO A 214 10.46 21.52 15.00
CA PRO A 214 11.37 20.89 14.03
C PRO A 214 12.54 21.82 13.64
N PRO A 215 13.75 21.29 13.45
CA PRO A 215 14.10 19.86 13.44
C PRO A 215 14.52 19.30 14.80
N ALA A 216 14.23 19.99 15.91
CA ALA A 216 14.56 19.46 17.23
C ALA A 216 13.72 18.21 17.53
N TRP A 217 14.36 17.12 17.93
CA TRP A 217 13.66 15.90 18.34
C TRP A 217 12.79 16.17 19.57
N SER A 218 11.55 15.72 19.48
CA SER A 218 10.59 15.67 20.58
C SER A 218 10.88 14.47 21.48
N ALA A 219 10.33 14.52 22.69
CA ALA A 219 10.37 13.39 23.63
C ALA A 219 9.01 13.30 24.33
N TYR A 220 8.25 12.27 24.02
CA TYR A 220 6.96 11.99 24.65
C TYR A 220 7.12 11.06 25.86
N ASP A 221 6.36 11.29 26.92
CA ASP A 221 6.29 10.35 28.04
C ASP A 221 5.50 9.09 27.63
N ASP A 222 5.86 7.93 28.18
CA ASP A 222 5.20 6.65 27.83
C ASP A 222 3.68 6.68 28.07
N ALA A 223 3.24 7.36 29.13
CA ALA A 223 1.82 7.56 29.43
C ALA A 223 1.12 8.44 28.39
N TYR A 224 1.82 9.43 27.82
CA TYR A 224 1.31 10.21 26.69
C TYR A 224 1.19 9.34 25.45
N VAL A 225 2.25 8.60 25.10
CA VAL A 225 2.26 7.72 23.91
C VAL A 225 1.12 6.70 23.99
N ALA A 226 0.92 6.05 25.14
CA ALA A 226 -0.18 5.10 25.35
C ALA A 226 -1.56 5.75 25.13
N ARG A 227 -1.78 6.95 25.69
CA ARG A 227 -3.03 7.71 25.50
C ARG A 227 -3.23 8.13 24.04
N HIS A 228 -2.18 8.60 23.38
CA HIS A 228 -2.23 9.01 21.98
C HIS A 228 -2.59 7.83 21.08
N ARG A 229 -1.91 6.68 21.22
CA ARG A 229 -2.21 5.45 20.45
C ARG A 229 -3.64 4.94 20.71
N ALA A 230 -4.12 4.99 21.96
CA ALA A 230 -5.51 4.66 22.27
C ALA A 230 -6.50 5.61 21.57
N GLY A 231 -6.19 6.91 21.53
CA GLY A 231 -6.97 7.89 20.78
C GLY A 231 -7.00 7.63 19.28
N GLN A 232 -5.89 7.15 18.70
CA GLN A 232 -5.81 6.84 17.26
C GLN A 232 -6.75 5.68 16.92
N LEU A 233 -6.69 4.62 17.73
CA LEU A 233 -7.59 3.48 17.61
C LEU A 233 -9.05 3.92 17.74
N ALA A 234 -9.38 4.69 18.77
CA ALA A 234 -10.74 5.19 18.98
C ALA A 234 -11.25 6.05 17.81
N ARG A 235 -10.38 6.82 17.15
CA ARG A 235 -10.76 7.59 15.95
C ARG A 235 -11.02 6.67 14.75
N VAL A 236 -10.18 5.66 14.52
CA VAL A 236 -10.41 4.65 13.48
C VAL A 236 -11.73 3.91 13.72
N GLU A 237 -12.03 3.53 14.96
CA GLU A 237 -13.31 2.89 15.32
C GLU A 237 -14.53 3.77 14.99
N ARG A 238 -14.47 5.08 15.29
CA ARG A 238 -15.53 6.03 14.92
C ARG A 238 -15.71 6.11 13.40
N LEU A 239 -14.62 6.24 12.65
CA LEU A 239 -14.66 6.31 11.18
C LEU A 239 -15.16 5.00 10.56
N ASP A 240 -14.78 3.85 11.10
CA ASP A 240 -15.31 2.54 10.73
C ASP A 240 -16.82 2.46 10.97
N ALA A 241 -17.30 2.91 12.13
CA ALA A 241 -18.72 2.93 12.45
C ALA A 241 -19.50 3.83 11.49
N MET A 242 -18.98 5.02 11.18
CA MET A 242 -19.55 5.92 10.16
C MET A 242 -19.61 5.26 8.78
N ALA A 243 -18.51 4.66 8.33
CA ALA A 243 -18.45 3.97 7.05
C ALA A 243 -19.45 2.80 6.98
N ARG A 244 -19.52 1.98 8.03
CA ARG A 244 -20.47 0.86 8.11
C ARG A 244 -21.92 1.34 8.12
N ALA A 245 -22.24 2.43 8.80
CA ALA A 245 -23.58 3.01 8.77
C ALA A 245 -23.97 3.46 7.36
N HIS A 246 -23.06 4.09 6.61
CA HIS A 246 -23.29 4.46 5.21
C HIS A 246 -23.50 3.24 4.30
N VAL A 247 -22.66 2.20 4.45
CA VAL A 247 -22.83 0.94 3.70
C VAL A 247 -24.18 0.30 4.02
N ALA A 248 -24.55 0.21 5.30
CA ALA A 248 -25.81 -0.37 5.73
C ALA A 248 -27.02 0.37 5.15
N ALA A 249 -27.02 1.71 5.17
CA ALA A 249 -28.09 2.53 4.58
C ALA A 249 -28.27 2.25 3.07
N LYS A 250 -27.16 2.11 2.33
CA LYS A 250 -27.19 1.75 0.92
C LYS A 250 -27.68 0.32 0.68
N SER A 251 -27.26 -0.64 1.52
CA SER A 251 -27.73 -2.03 1.46
C SER A 251 -29.23 -2.13 1.75
N GLU A 252 -29.74 -1.35 2.71
CA GLU A 252 -31.17 -1.25 2.98
C GLU A 252 -31.94 -0.71 1.78
N ALA A 253 -31.47 0.39 1.17
CA ALA A 253 -32.10 0.95 -0.02
C ALA A 253 -32.09 -0.02 -1.21
N THR A 254 -30.99 -0.77 -1.40
CA THR A 254 -30.91 -1.85 -2.40
C THR A 254 -31.99 -2.89 -2.15
N ARG A 255 -32.06 -3.48 -0.95
CA ARG A 255 -33.08 -4.49 -0.59
C ARG A 255 -34.51 -3.94 -0.77
N ALA A 256 -34.76 -2.70 -0.38
CA ALA A 256 -36.07 -2.08 -0.53
C ALA A 256 -36.48 -1.91 -1.99
N SER A 257 -35.53 -1.59 -2.88
CA SER A 257 -35.79 -1.45 -4.32
C SER A 257 -35.86 -2.77 -5.08
N ASP A 258 -35.25 -3.84 -4.57
CA ASP A 258 -35.30 -5.17 -5.17
C ASP A 258 -36.49 -6.01 -4.65
N ALA A 259 -37.24 -5.50 -3.65
CA ALA A 259 -38.38 -6.18 -3.06
C ALA A 259 -39.54 -6.34 -4.06
N GLU A 260 -40.27 -7.46 -3.94
CA GLU A 260 -41.50 -7.69 -4.68
C GLU A 260 -42.51 -6.57 -4.41
N GLY A 261 -43.21 -6.11 -5.45
CA GLY A 261 -44.16 -4.99 -5.36
C GLY A 261 -43.51 -3.61 -5.30
N PHE A 262 -42.17 -3.46 -5.31
CA PHE A 262 -41.53 -2.15 -5.36
C PHE A 262 -42.04 -1.30 -6.53
N ALA A 263 -42.22 -1.91 -7.71
CA ALA A 263 -42.73 -1.23 -8.90
C ALA A 263 -44.15 -0.67 -8.75
N ALA A 264 -44.97 -1.24 -7.87
CA ALA A 264 -46.34 -0.80 -7.62
C ALA A 264 -46.44 0.34 -6.60
N ARG A 265 -45.33 0.70 -5.91
CA ARG A 265 -45.31 1.80 -4.95
C ARG A 265 -45.45 3.16 -5.65
N PRO A 266 -45.98 4.20 -4.95
CA PRO A 266 -46.03 5.56 -5.47
C PRO A 266 -44.68 6.03 -6.01
N GLU A 267 -44.69 6.80 -7.11
CA GLU A 267 -43.46 7.26 -7.77
C GLU A 267 -42.54 8.04 -6.82
N SER A 268 -43.11 8.89 -5.96
CA SER A 268 -42.36 9.65 -4.96
C SER A 268 -41.55 8.75 -4.03
N GLU A 269 -42.18 7.70 -3.48
CA GLU A 269 -41.52 6.75 -2.59
C GLU A 269 -40.43 5.95 -3.32
N ARG A 270 -40.73 5.46 -4.54
CA ARG A 270 -39.74 4.76 -5.36
C ARG A 270 -38.53 5.65 -5.62
N ARG A 271 -38.76 6.92 -5.96
CA ARG A 271 -37.69 7.88 -6.26
C ARG A 271 -36.79 8.12 -5.05
N ASP A 272 -37.36 8.22 -3.85
CA ASP A 272 -36.57 8.43 -2.63
C ASP A 272 -35.74 7.20 -2.24
N VAL A 273 -36.26 5.99 -2.45
CA VAL A 273 -35.48 4.75 -2.26
C VAL A 273 -34.36 4.65 -3.30
N LEU A 274 -34.67 4.91 -4.58
CA LEU A 274 -33.68 4.85 -5.66
C LEU A 274 -32.56 5.90 -5.49
N ARG A 275 -32.89 7.10 -4.99
CA ARG A 275 -31.89 8.12 -4.62
C ARG A 275 -30.96 7.62 -3.52
N ARG A 276 -31.50 7.00 -2.46
CA ARG A 276 -30.68 6.40 -1.38
C ARG A 276 -29.83 5.24 -1.87
N ARG A 277 -30.33 4.41 -2.79
CA ARG A 277 -29.55 3.34 -3.44
C ARG A 277 -28.40 3.90 -4.29
N ALA A 278 -28.66 4.98 -5.03
CA ALA A 278 -27.68 5.61 -5.91
C ALA A 278 -26.64 6.46 -5.15
N HIS A 279 -27.01 6.99 -3.99
CA HIS A 279 -26.13 7.81 -3.18
C HIS A 279 -24.92 7.01 -2.69
N GLU A 280 -23.73 7.52 -2.97
CA GLU A 280 -22.47 7.06 -2.38
C GLU A 280 -21.87 8.28 -1.66
N PRO A 281 -21.80 8.27 -0.32
CA PRO A 281 -21.17 9.36 0.39
C PRO A 281 -19.65 9.33 0.18
N VAL A 282 -19.02 10.50 0.26
CA VAL A 282 -17.57 10.64 0.34
C VAL A 282 -17.24 11.09 1.75
N MET A 283 -16.34 10.36 2.40
CA MET A 283 -15.73 10.71 3.68
C MET A 283 -14.46 11.52 3.40
N VAL A 284 -14.29 12.60 4.14
CA VAL A 284 -13.06 13.39 4.12
C VAL A 284 -12.28 13.08 5.39
N ILE A 285 -11.09 12.51 5.25
CA ILE A 285 -10.26 12.12 6.41
C ILE A 285 -9.26 13.24 6.67
N HIS A 286 -9.45 13.92 7.79
CA HIS A 286 -8.58 15.02 8.19
C HIS A 286 -7.38 14.57 9.01
N ARG A 287 -6.24 15.27 8.88
CA ARG A 287 -5.07 15.13 9.75
C ARG A 287 -4.54 13.70 9.86
N THR A 288 -3.75 13.30 8.86
CA THR A 288 -3.17 11.95 8.71
C THR A 288 -1.63 11.97 8.74
N MET A 289 -1.04 12.87 9.54
CA MET A 289 0.41 13.03 9.72
C MET A 289 0.84 12.98 11.18
N ALA A 290 0.04 12.45 12.09
CA ALA A 290 0.31 12.43 13.52
C ALA A 290 0.86 11.07 13.98
N ASN A 291 2.07 10.71 13.53
CA ASN A 291 2.80 9.58 14.08
C ASN A 291 3.88 10.09 15.04
N PRO A 292 3.81 9.80 16.36
CA PRO A 292 4.85 10.15 17.33
C PRO A 292 6.28 9.79 16.88
N ALA A 293 6.44 8.68 16.15
CA ALA A 293 7.74 8.25 15.64
C ALA A 293 8.34 9.23 14.62
N PHE A 294 7.56 10.08 13.95
CA PHE A 294 8.10 11.09 13.03
C PHE A 294 8.98 12.12 13.73
N VAL A 295 8.72 12.41 15.00
CA VAL A 295 9.38 13.49 15.74
C VAL A 295 10.03 13.05 17.05
N ASP A 296 9.79 11.81 17.51
CA ASP A 296 10.49 11.19 18.64
C ASP A 296 11.27 9.96 18.17
N ARG A 297 12.60 10.09 18.12
CA ARG A 297 13.50 9.03 17.65
C ARG A 297 13.37 7.73 18.43
N ARG A 298 13.03 7.79 19.73
CA ARG A 298 12.94 6.61 20.60
C ARG A 298 11.79 5.68 20.19
N LEU A 299 10.83 6.18 19.43
CA LEU A 299 9.65 5.44 18.97
C LEU A 299 9.82 4.84 17.56
N ARG A 300 10.98 5.09 16.90
CA ARG A 300 11.36 4.47 15.62
C ARG A 300 12.02 3.12 15.83
N VAL A 301 12.86 3.09 16.86
CA VAL A 301 13.73 1.99 17.26
C VAL A 301 12.95 0.97 18.08
N GLY A 302 13.02 -0.32 17.71
CA GLY A 302 13.09 -1.35 18.76
C GLY A 302 14.41 -1.14 19.52
N ALA A 303 14.54 -1.63 20.75
CA ALA A 303 15.74 -1.41 21.58
C ALA A 303 17.09 -1.76 20.88
N ASP A 304 17.04 -2.52 19.78
CA ASP A 304 18.17 -3.07 19.04
C ASP A 304 18.31 -2.55 17.59
N ASP A 305 17.64 -1.47 17.17
CA ASP A 305 17.79 -0.92 15.81
C ASP A 305 18.86 0.21 15.79
N PRO A 306 20.09 -0.03 15.28
CA PRO A 306 21.18 0.94 15.35
C PRO A 306 21.08 2.04 14.27
N THR A 307 19.99 2.10 13.51
CA THR A 307 19.92 2.89 12.27
C THR A 307 19.65 4.38 12.51
N GLU A 308 20.39 5.22 11.78
CA GLU A 308 20.17 6.65 11.75
C GLU A 308 19.00 6.97 10.82
N HIS A 309 17.90 7.49 11.37
CA HIS A 309 16.73 7.88 10.59
C HIS A 309 16.60 9.41 10.49
N ASP A 310 16.11 9.86 9.34
CA ASP A 310 15.87 11.28 9.08
C ASP A 310 14.63 11.84 9.80
N TYR A 311 14.70 13.07 10.31
CA TYR A 311 13.57 13.75 10.95
C TYR A 311 12.32 13.84 10.05
N GLY A 312 11.13 13.71 10.64
CA GLY A 312 9.85 13.87 9.97
C GLY A 312 9.32 12.59 9.34
N SER A 313 8.31 12.74 8.46
CA SER A 313 7.69 11.66 7.71
C SER A 313 8.27 11.54 6.29
N LEU A 314 7.81 10.53 5.55
CA LEU A 314 8.10 10.41 4.11
C LEU A 314 7.63 11.65 3.33
N LEU A 315 6.50 12.24 3.73
CA LEU A 315 5.90 13.38 3.04
C LEU A 315 6.43 14.73 3.49
N SER A 316 6.95 14.87 4.73
CA SER A 316 7.34 16.19 5.23
C SER A 316 8.33 16.16 6.38
N GLU A 317 9.26 17.12 6.39
CA GLU A 317 10.09 17.46 7.55
C GLU A 317 9.34 18.32 8.59
N ARG A 318 8.15 18.81 8.23
CA ARG A 318 7.21 19.57 9.07
C ARG A 318 5.88 18.81 9.17
N PRO A 319 5.86 17.59 9.74
CA PRO A 319 4.63 16.81 9.84
C PRO A 319 3.55 17.54 10.66
N ASP A 320 3.95 18.42 11.59
CA ASP A 320 3.08 19.32 12.35
C ASP A 320 2.23 20.23 11.46
N LEU A 321 2.83 20.79 10.41
CA LEU A 321 2.12 21.65 9.44
C LEU A 321 1.45 20.82 8.33
N MET A 322 2.13 19.77 7.85
CA MET A 322 1.61 18.89 6.79
C MET A 322 0.31 18.20 7.21
N ASN A 323 0.13 17.95 8.51
CA ASN A 323 -1.10 17.38 9.06
C ASN A 323 -2.35 18.17 8.68
N TYR A 324 -2.24 19.49 8.58
CA TYR A 324 -3.34 20.38 8.18
C TYR A 324 -3.40 20.65 6.68
N ALA A 325 -2.40 20.20 5.91
CA ALA A 325 -2.37 20.41 4.47
C ALA A 325 -3.43 19.56 3.75
N ALA A 326 -3.76 19.95 2.51
CA ALA A 326 -4.65 19.18 1.66
C ALA A 326 -4.05 17.80 1.28
N LEU A 327 -2.73 17.74 1.08
CA LEU A 327 -2.02 16.49 0.86
C LEU A 327 -2.10 15.63 2.12
N GLY A 328 -2.37 14.33 1.95
CA GLY A 328 -2.42 13.37 3.04
C GLY A 328 -2.99 12.05 2.57
N LEU A 329 -2.82 11.02 3.39
CA LEU A 329 -3.33 9.68 3.11
C LEU A 329 -4.86 9.67 3.24
N ALA A 330 -5.54 8.95 2.36
CA ALA A 330 -6.99 8.72 2.40
C ALA A 330 -7.85 9.99 2.45
N ARG A 331 -7.35 11.14 1.95
CA ARG A 331 -7.98 12.45 2.16
C ARG A 331 -9.46 12.45 1.74
N THR A 332 -9.78 11.84 0.61
CA THR A 332 -11.14 11.66 0.11
C THR A 332 -11.33 10.19 -0.21
N VAL A 333 -12.30 9.55 0.43
CA VAL A 333 -12.59 8.10 0.29
C VAL A 333 -14.09 7.83 0.37
N THR A 334 -14.59 6.84 -0.37
CA THR A 334 -15.91 6.28 -0.07
C THR A 334 -15.85 5.41 1.19
N PRO A 335 -16.98 5.15 1.86
CA PRO A 335 -17.04 4.20 2.98
C PRO A 335 -16.42 2.84 2.68
N ARG A 336 -16.63 2.33 1.45
CA ARG A 336 -16.09 1.02 1.04
C ARG A 336 -14.58 1.08 0.83
N ALA A 337 -14.06 2.14 0.21
CA ALA A 337 -12.63 2.35 0.07
C ALA A 337 -11.93 2.52 1.43
N TRP A 338 -12.55 3.22 2.39
CA TRP A 338 -12.07 3.29 3.76
C TRP A 338 -11.96 1.90 4.40
N LEU A 339 -13.06 1.15 4.45
CA LEU A 339 -13.10 -0.17 5.09
C LEU A 339 -12.15 -1.19 4.42
N SER A 340 -12.05 -1.15 3.09
CA SER A 340 -11.23 -2.07 2.30
C SER A 340 -9.73 -1.75 2.39
N THR A 341 -9.34 -0.47 2.38
CA THR A 341 -7.93 -0.07 2.24
C THR A 341 -7.35 0.58 3.49
N TRP A 342 -8.05 1.51 4.11
CA TRP A 342 -7.48 2.46 5.07
C TRP A 342 -7.86 2.20 6.53
N SER A 343 -8.86 1.35 6.76
CA SER A 343 -9.20 0.88 8.10
C SER A 343 -8.21 -0.18 8.56
N ALA A 344 -7.53 0.09 9.68
CA ALA A 344 -6.66 -0.88 10.34
C ALA A 344 -7.39 -2.08 10.95
N LEU A 345 -8.71 -1.95 11.14
CA LEU A 345 -9.60 -2.90 11.78
C LEU A 345 -10.31 -3.79 10.77
N SER A 346 -10.56 -3.25 9.57
CA SER A 346 -11.41 -3.88 8.58
C SER A 346 -10.66 -4.37 7.33
N SER A 347 -9.54 -3.75 6.96
CA SER A 347 -8.85 -4.06 5.70
C SER A 347 -8.30 -5.49 5.68
N ASN A 348 -8.49 -6.19 4.57
CA ASN A 348 -7.86 -7.50 4.32
C ASN A 348 -6.40 -7.37 3.86
N ALA A 349 -5.92 -6.16 3.56
CA ALA A 349 -4.56 -5.90 3.09
C ALA A 349 -3.55 -5.80 4.26
N ASP A 350 -3.69 -6.67 5.24
CA ASP A 350 -2.74 -6.84 6.34
C ASP A 350 -1.59 -7.75 5.89
N LEU A 351 -0.40 -7.17 5.75
CA LEU A 351 0.76 -7.89 5.21
C LEU A 351 1.13 -9.10 6.07
N ALA A 352 1.18 -8.96 7.40
CA ALA A 352 1.55 -10.03 8.32
C ALA A 352 0.55 -11.21 8.24
N ALA A 353 -0.75 -10.90 8.23
CA ALA A 353 -1.79 -11.93 8.10
C ALA A 353 -1.74 -12.67 6.75
N ASN A 354 -1.35 -11.98 5.68
CA ASN A 354 -1.26 -12.57 4.34
C ASN A 354 0.00 -13.42 4.16
N VAL A 355 1.18 -12.93 4.59
CA VAL A 355 2.44 -13.69 4.46
C VAL A 355 2.47 -14.95 5.31
N ALA A 356 1.68 -15.01 6.39
CA ALA A 356 1.47 -16.23 7.19
C ALA A 356 0.84 -17.40 6.42
N ARG A 357 0.39 -17.17 5.18
CA ARG A 357 -0.21 -18.18 4.30
C ARG A 357 0.62 -18.43 3.03
N ILE A 358 1.78 -17.78 2.92
CA ILE A 358 2.67 -17.85 1.76
C ILE A 358 3.81 -18.79 2.10
N VAL A 359 3.97 -19.85 1.29
CA VAL A 359 5.02 -20.86 1.46
C VAL A 359 6.09 -20.80 0.37
N GLU A 360 5.86 -20.00 -0.66
CA GLU A 360 6.82 -19.76 -1.74
C GLU A 360 8.08 -19.05 -1.24
N PRO A 361 9.25 -19.25 -1.89
CA PRO A 361 10.46 -18.52 -1.57
C PRO A 361 10.20 -17.02 -1.44
N THR A 362 10.68 -16.42 -0.34
CA THR A 362 10.37 -15.04 0.01
C THR A 362 11.62 -14.25 0.39
N LEU A 363 11.85 -13.14 -0.32
CA LEU A 363 12.87 -12.14 0.05
C LEU A 363 12.20 -10.91 0.66
N VAL A 364 12.66 -10.48 1.83
CA VAL A 364 12.28 -9.21 2.45
C VAL A 364 13.52 -8.31 2.45
N VAL A 365 13.40 -7.10 1.91
CA VAL A 365 14.48 -6.10 1.90
C VAL A 365 14.05 -4.85 2.67
N HIS A 366 14.81 -4.52 3.70
CA HIS A 366 14.62 -3.35 4.54
C HIS A 366 15.57 -2.21 4.11
N ALA A 367 15.04 -0.99 4.05
CA ALA A 367 15.81 0.23 3.86
C ALA A 367 16.11 0.86 5.23
N ALA A 368 17.37 0.87 5.64
CA ALA A 368 17.76 1.20 7.02
C ALA A 368 17.40 2.64 7.46
N ARG A 369 17.38 3.60 6.53
CA ARG A 369 17.11 5.03 6.80
C ARG A 369 15.66 5.43 6.43
N ASP A 370 14.77 4.45 6.34
CA ASP A 370 13.35 4.70 6.05
C ASP A 370 12.69 5.56 7.16
N ARG A 371 11.79 6.46 6.75
CA ARG A 371 11.07 7.36 7.67
C ARG A 371 9.71 6.81 8.09
N GLU A 372 9.21 5.78 7.41
CA GLU A 372 7.87 5.22 7.58
C GLU A 372 7.90 3.75 8.02
N VAL A 373 8.84 2.96 7.49
CA VAL A 373 8.95 1.51 7.73
C VAL A 373 10.15 1.18 8.59
N TYR A 374 9.93 0.80 9.85
CA TYR A 374 11.02 0.52 10.79
C TYR A 374 11.28 -0.97 10.96
N LEU A 375 12.55 -1.37 11.18
CA LEU A 375 12.95 -2.77 11.23
C LEU A 375 12.17 -3.55 12.31
N GLY A 376 12.30 -3.14 13.57
CA GLY A 376 11.70 -3.87 14.69
C GLY A 376 10.18 -3.81 14.76
N ARG A 377 9.56 -2.71 14.30
CA ARG A 377 8.11 -2.49 14.40
C ARG A 377 7.33 -3.04 13.20
N ASP A 378 7.90 -2.91 12.01
CA ASP A 378 7.19 -3.17 10.76
C ASP A 378 7.75 -4.39 10.02
N VAL A 379 9.07 -4.49 9.86
CA VAL A 379 9.69 -5.52 9.02
C VAL A 379 9.83 -6.86 9.76
N THR A 380 10.39 -6.87 10.97
CA THR A 380 10.62 -8.09 11.75
C THR A 380 9.32 -8.87 11.98
N PRO A 381 8.21 -8.26 12.43
CA PRO A 381 6.96 -9.02 12.61
C PRO A 381 6.42 -9.63 11.32
N VAL A 382 6.57 -8.95 10.17
CA VAL A 382 6.17 -9.48 8.86
C VAL A 382 7.08 -10.65 8.45
N PHE A 383 8.39 -10.51 8.62
CA PHE A 383 9.35 -11.56 8.30
C PHE A 383 9.14 -12.81 9.16
N GLU A 384 8.92 -12.64 10.46
CA GLU A 384 8.64 -13.72 11.41
C GLU A 384 7.31 -14.41 11.07
N ALA A 385 6.27 -13.65 10.76
CA ALA A 385 4.96 -14.19 10.37
C ALA A 385 4.99 -14.98 9.05
N CYS A 386 5.92 -14.70 8.14
CA CYS A 386 5.99 -15.38 6.84
C CYS A 386 6.16 -16.90 7.00
N ALA A 387 5.25 -17.68 6.41
CA ALA A 387 5.24 -19.14 6.53
C ALA A 387 6.24 -19.86 5.61
N SER A 388 6.94 -19.12 4.75
CA SER A 388 7.91 -19.70 3.83
C SER A 388 9.11 -20.29 4.58
N PRO A 389 9.47 -21.56 4.31
CA PRO A 389 10.68 -22.16 4.87
C PRO A 389 11.95 -21.62 4.22
N ASP A 390 11.84 -21.09 2.99
CA ASP A 390 12.92 -20.42 2.27
C ASP A 390 12.65 -18.91 2.28
N LYS A 391 12.95 -18.28 3.42
CA LYS A 391 12.82 -16.84 3.59
C LYS A 391 14.15 -16.19 3.99
N ARG A 392 14.42 -15.02 3.41
CA ARG A 392 15.60 -14.21 3.73
C ARG A 392 15.22 -12.76 3.99
N LEU A 393 15.80 -12.18 5.04
CA LEU A 393 15.76 -10.74 5.32
C LEU A 393 17.12 -10.13 4.99
N VAL A 394 17.11 -9.04 4.23
CA VAL A 394 18.31 -8.26 3.89
C VAL A 394 18.06 -6.81 4.29
N THR A 395 19.03 -6.18 4.94
CA THR A 395 19.02 -4.74 5.21
C THR A 395 20.01 -4.05 4.28
N ILE A 396 19.58 -2.96 3.65
CA ILE A 396 20.46 -2.07 2.89
C ILE A 396 20.74 -0.84 3.76
N ASP A 397 21.96 -0.78 4.28
CA ASP A 397 22.40 0.30 5.17
C ASP A 397 22.37 1.66 4.45
N GLY A 398 21.95 2.70 5.18
CA GLY A 398 21.86 4.07 4.66
C GLY A 398 20.73 4.34 3.65
N ALA A 399 20.02 3.31 3.18
CA ALA A 399 18.98 3.45 2.17
C ALA A 399 17.71 4.12 2.71
N ARG A 400 17.17 5.08 1.95
CA ARG A 400 15.83 5.67 2.17
C ARG A 400 14.74 4.79 1.56
N HIS A 401 13.48 5.16 1.78
CA HIS A 401 12.28 4.37 1.45
C HIS A 401 12.22 3.87 -0.01
N TYR A 402 12.62 4.68 -0.98
CA TYR A 402 12.67 4.30 -2.40
C TYR A 402 14.09 4.05 -2.88
N PHE A 403 15.04 3.86 -1.95
CA PHE A 403 16.48 3.70 -2.24
C PHE A 403 17.03 4.89 -3.04
N GLU A 404 16.35 6.03 -2.95
CA GLU A 404 16.68 7.22 -3.70
C GLU A 404 18.02 7.80 -3.21
N PRO A 405 18.84 8.35 -4.13
CA PRO A 405 20.08 8.97 -3.73
C PRO A 405 19.83 10.35 -3.10
N GLU A 406 20.89 10.96 -2.58
CA GLU A 406 20.80 12.32 -2.04
C GLU A 406 20.37 13.32 -3.13
N PRO A 407 19.62 14.38 -2.79
CA PRO A 407 19.18 15.37 -3.78
C PRO A 407 20.36 15.96 -4.58
N GLY A 408 20.30 15.84 -5.90
CA GLY A 408 21.33 16.34 -6.82
C GLY A 408 22.34 15.28 -7.28
N GLU A 409 22.38 14.11 -6.62
CA GLU A 409 23.19 12.99 -7.05
C GLU A 409 22.67 12.35 -8.34
N ARG A 410 23.58 11.85 -9.16
CA ARG A 410 23.27 11.22 -10.45
C ARG A 410 23.17 9.70 -10.35
N ASP A 411 23.94 9.11 -9.44
CA ASP A 411 24.03 7.68 -9.25
C ASP A 411 23.14 7.25 -8.07
N ALA A 412 22.61 6.03 -8.13
CA ALA A 412 21.69 5.48 -7.13
C ALA A 412 22.29 4.23 -6.46
N PRO A 413 23.35 4.37 -5.64
CA PRO A 413 24.09 3.23 -5.08
C PRO A 413 23.23 2.28 -4.25
N HIS A 414 22.21 2.80 -3.55
CA HIS A 414 21.28 1.96 -2.78
C HIS A 414 20.33 1.15 -3.66
N VAL A 415 19.97 1.65 -4.86
CA VAL A 415 19.24 0.85 -5.86
C VAL A 415 20.15 -0.27 -6.36
N GLU A 416 21.42 0.02 -6.66
CA GLU A 416 22.37 -1.02 -7.10
C GLU A 416 22.57 -2.09 -6.03
N ALA A 417 22.75 -1.70 -4.76
CA ALA A 417 22.86 -2.64 -3.64
C ALA A 417 21.59 -3.50 -3.44
N LEU A 418 20.40 -2.88 -3.58
CA LEU A 418 19.13 -3.62 -3.58
C LEU A 418 19.09 -4.66 -4.70
N MET A 419 19.51 -4.28 -5.91
CA MET A 419 19.47 -5.17 -7.07
C MET A 419 20.54 -6.27 -7.00
N ASP A 420 21.68 -6.01 -6.37
CA ASP A 420 22.72 -7.01 -6.07
C ASP A 420 22.24 -8.04 -5.05
N ALA A 421 21.23 -7.73 -4.24
CA ALA A 421 20.54 -8.71 -3.40
C ALA A 421 19.43 -9.46 -4.16
N ILE A 422 18.64 -8.76 -4.98
CA ILE A 422 17.46 -9.33 -5.66
C ILE A 422 17.83 -10.25 -6.82
N VAL A 423 18.71 -9.83 -7.73
CA VAL A 423 18.98 -10.57 -8.97
C VAL A 423 19.58 -11.96 -8.67
N PRO A 424 20.67 -12.08 -7.90
CA PRO A 424 21.24 -13.40 -7.60
C PRO A 424 20.27 -14.29 -6.83
N TRP A 425 19.42 -13.71 -5.98
CA TRP A 425 18.41 -14.47 -5.23
C TRP A 425 17.35 -15.09 -6.15
N ILE A 426 16.91 -14.37 -7.18
CA ILE A 426 16.01 -14.91 -8.21
C ILE A 426 16.71 -16.02 -9.00
N GLU A 427 17.95 -15.78 -9.45
CA GLU A 427 18.71 -16.75 -10.25
C GLU A 427 18.95 -18.06 -9.50
N GLU A 428 19.34 -18.00 -8.23
CA GLU A 428 19.59 -19.18 -7.39
C GLU A 428 18.36 -20.08 -7.25
N ARG A 429 17.14 -19.51 -7.28
CA ARG A 429 15.90 -20.21 -6.97
C ARG A 429 15.08 -20.60 -8.19
N LEU A 430 15.15 -19.82 -9.27
CA LEU A 430 14.19 -19.90 -10.38
C LEU A 430 14.83 -20.07 -11.76
N ALA A 431 16.15 -19.94 -11.91
CA ALA A 431 16.83 -20.08 -13.21
C ALA A 431 16.93 -21.53 -13.70
#